data_AF-A0A0F9PF58-F1
#
_entry.id   AF-A0A0F9PF58-F1
#
_cell.length_a   1.000
_cell.length_b   1.000
_cell.length_c   1.000
_cell.angle_alpha   90.00
_cell.angle_beta   90.00
_cell.angle_gamma   90.00
#
_symmetry.space_group_name_H-M   'P 1'
#
loop_
_entity.id
_entity.type
_entity.pdbx_description
1 polymer ?
#
loop_
_entity_poly.entity_id
_entity_poly.type
_entity_poly.pdbx_seq_one_letter_code
_entity_poly.pdbx_strand_id
1 'polypeptide(L)' 'MGKNTRNYLNQWIIKSSNHIELTLFNLDRIHNAVTSKGEYPEIVLTIRASILSQLDSKDNLIKIQKLLNDPRANKIGG' A
#
# COMPACT_ATOMS: atom_id res chain seq x y z
N MET A 1 13.08 -19.88 5.25
CA MET A 1 11.60 -19.92 5.09
C MET A 1 11.24 -20.89 3.97
N GLY A 2 10.23 -21.75 4.17
CA GLY A 2 9.77 -22.69 3.14
C GLY A 2 9.07 -21.99 1.95
N LYS A 3 9.11 -22.61 0.77
CA LYS A 3 8.50 -22.10 -0.47
C LYS A 3 7.00 -21.79 -0.30
N ASN A 4 6.28 -22.67 0.41
CA ASN A 4 4.84 -22.51 0.63
C ASN A 4 4.53 -21.28 1.51
N THR A 5 5.27 -21.08 2.60
CA THR A 5 5.14 -19.90 3.47
C THR A 5 5.42 -18.61 2.70
N ARG A 6 6.49 -18.57 1.89
CA ARG A 6 6.80 -17.41 1.04
C ARG A 6 5.64 -17.08 0.08
N ASN A 7 5.06 -18.11 -0.54
CA ASN A 7 3.95 -17.94 -1.46
C ASN A 7 2.72 -17.36 -0.75
N TYR A 8 2.37 -17.85 0.45
CA TYR A 8 1.27 -17.29 1.24
C TYR A 8 1.49 -15.82 1.60
N LEU A 9 2.69 -15.45 2.06
CA LEU A 9 3.02 -14.07 2.38
C LEU A 9 2.96 -13.17 1.13
N ASN A 10 3.48 -13.64 0.00
CA ASN A 10 3.38 -12.92 -1.27
C ASN A 10 1.92 -12.69 -1.70
N GLN A 11 1.02 -13.67 -1.49
CA GLN A 11 -0.40 -13.49 -1.77
C GLN A 11 -1.05 -12.42 -0.89
N TRP A 12 -0.69 -12.36 0.40
CA TRP A 12 -1.20 -11.31 1.28
C TRP A 12 -0.70 -9.93 0.86
N ILE A 13 0.59 -9.82 0.50
CA ILE A 13 1.16 -8.56 -0.01
C ILE A 13 0.43 -8.08 -1.27
N ILE A 14 0.14 -8.99 -2.21
CA ILE A 14 -0.62 -8.66 -3.43
C ILE A 14 -2.03 -8.17 -3.06
N LYS A 15 -2.75 -8.90 -2.19
CA LYS A 15 -4.09 -8.49 -1.73
C LYS A 15 -4.08 -7.12 -1.06
N SER A 16 -3.13 -6.86 -0.15
CA SER A 16 -2.98 -5.57 0.52
C SER A 16 -2.67 -4.46 -0.49
N SER A 17 -1.82 -4.70 -1.48
CA SER A 17 -1.51 -3.73 -2.54
C SER A 17 -2.75 -3.36 -3.35
N ASN A 18 -3.58 -4.35 -3.72
CA ASN A 18 -4.84 -4.11 -4.43
C ASN A 18 -5.84 -3.31 -3.58
N HIS A 19 -5.91 -3.56 -2.27
CA HIS A 19 -6.75 -2.77 -1.37
C HIS A 19 -6.27 -1.32 -1.24
N ILE A 20 -4.95 -1.10 -1.19
CA ILE A 20 -4.38 0.25 -1.19
C ILE A 20 -4.76 0.99 -2.49
N GLU A 21 -4.64 0.34 -3.65
CA GLU A 21 -5.02 0.95 -4.93
C GLU A 21 -6.50 1.33 -4.98
N LEU A 22 -7.38 0.46 -4.48
CA LEU A 22 -8.80 0.76 -4.36
C LEU A 22 -9.07 1.93 -3.41
N THR A 23 -8.38 1.98 -2.27
CA THR A 23 -8.48 3.09 -1.31
C THR A 23 -8.02 4.41 -1.95
N LEU A 24 -6.89 4.41 -2.66
CA LEU A 24 -6.39 5.60 -3.37
C LEU A 24 -7.39 6.09 -4.42
N PHE A 25 -7.96 5.19 -5.21
CA PHE A 25 -9.00 5.52 -6.18
C PHE A 25 -10.23 6.17 -5.51
N ASN A 26 -10.67 5.62 -4.38
CA ASN A 26 -11.80 6.19 -3.64
C ASN A 26 -11.47 7.55 -3.01
N LEU A 27 -10.28 7.72 -2.45
CA LEU A 27 -9.82 9.00 -1.90
C LEU A 27 -9.78 10.10 -2.96
N ASP A 28 -9.31 9.79 -4.17
CA ASP A 28 -9.32 10.74 -5.30
C ASP A 28 -10.75 11.15 -5.68
N ARG A 29 -11.68 10.19 -5.77
CA ARG A 29 -13.09 10.49 -6.03
C ARG A 29 -13.73 11.36 -4.96
N ILE A 30 -13.44 11.09 -3.69
CA ILE A 30 -13.93 11.90 -2.56
C ILE A 30 -13.33 13.30 -2.64
N HIS A 31 -12.03 13.43 -2.90
CA HIS A 31 -11.36 14.72 -3.07
C HIS A 31 -12.06 15.56 -4.14
N ASN A 32 -12.28 14.98 -5.32
CA ASN A 32 -12.95 15.66 -6.43
C ASN A 32 -14.41 16.07 -6.11
N ALA A 33 -15.13 15.22 -5.37
CA ALA A 33 -16.49 15.53 -4.92
C ALA A 33 -16.53 16.65 -3.87
N VAL A 34 -15.53 16.71 -2.98
CA VAL A 34 -15.40 17.78 -1.98
C VAL A 34 -15.05 19.09 -2.67
N THR A 35 -14.01 19.12 -3.50
CA THR A 35 -13.56 20.35 -4.17
C THR A 35 -14.61 20.93 -5.12
N SER A 36 -15.49 20.10 -5.71
CA SER A 36 -16.56 20.55 -6.60
C SER A 36 -17.77 21.17 -5.87
N LYS A 37 -17.93 20.95 -4.56
CA LYS A 37 -19.07 21.46 -3.77
C LYS A 37 -18.75 22.68 -2.90
N GLY A 38 -17.51 23.18 -2.97
CA GLY A 38 -16.97 24.19 -2.07
C GLY A 38 -15.85 23.62 -1.21
N GLU A 39 -14.89 24.46 -0.83
CA GLU A 39 -13.71 23.99 -0.11
C GLU A 39 -14.06 23.64 1.34
N TYR A 40 -13.81 22.39 1.72
CA TYR A 40 -13.72 21.94 3.12
C TYR A 40 -12.25 21.64 3.40
N PRO A 41 -11.43 22.64 3.77
CA PRO A 41 -9.98 22.51 3.83
C PRO A 41 -9.52 21.36 4.74
N GLU A 42 -10.21 21.12 5.85
CA GLU A 42 -9.90 20.04 6.79
C GLU A 42 -10.08 18.65 6.15
N ILE A 43 -11.14 18.48 5.35
CA ILE A 43 -11.39 17.23 4.62
C ILE A 43 -10.32 17.05 3.54
N VAL A 44 -9.99 18.11 2.80
CA VAL A 44 -8.94 18.08 1.75
C VAL A 44 -7.58 17.71 2.35
N LEU A 45 -7.21 18.34 3.48
CA LEU A 45 -5.96 18.04 4.19
C LEU A 45 -5.92 16.58 4.68
N THR A 46 -7.02 16.09 5.24
CA THR A 46 -7.14 14.71 5.71
C THR A 46 -7.01 13.70 4.56
N ILE A 47 -7.63 13.97 3.42
CA ILE A 47 -7.51 13.13 2.23
C ILE A 47 -6.07 13.10 1.72
N ARG A 48 -5.41 14.26 1.62
CA ARG A 48 -4.01 14.34 1.17
C ARG A 48 -3.07 13.57 2.09
N ALA A 49 -3.22 13.72 3.42
CA ALA A 49 -2.43 12.96 4.39
C ALA A 49 -2.68 11.44 4.28
N SER A 50 -3.93 11.05 4.05
CA SER A 50 -4.31 9.64 3.84
C SER A 50 -3.69 9.08 2.56
N ILE A 51 -3.73 9.81 1.44
CA ILE A 51 -3.08 9.41 0.18
C ILE A 51 -1.59 9.17 0.39
N LEU A 52 -0.88 10.10 1.04
CA LEU A 52 0.55 9.96 1.31
C LEU A 52 0.85 8.71 2.15
N SER A 53 0.08 8.48 3.23
CA SER A 53 0.24 7.29 4.08
C SER A 53 0.00 5.97 3.32
N GLN A 54 -0.97 5.96 2.40
CA GLN A 54 -1.26 4.78 1.57
C GLN A 54 -0.14 4.52 0.54
N LEU A 55 0.42 5.57 -0.06
CA LEU A 55 1.58 5.46 -0.97
C LEU A 55 2.81 4.91 -0.23
N ASP A 56 3.12 5.44 0.95
CA ASP A 56 4.21 4.93 1.80
C ASP A 56 4.00 3.45 2.17
N SER A 57 2.76 3.08 2.49
CA SER A 57 2.38 1.69 2.79
C SER A 57 2.61 0.76 1.60
N LYS A 58 2.25 1.21 0.37
CA LYS A 58 2.49 0.46 -0.86
C LYS A 58 3.99 0.26 -1.12
N ASP A 59 4.80 1.30 -0.94
CA ASP A 59 6.25 1.19 -1.11
C ASP A 59 6.87 0.22 -0.10
N ASN A 60 6.40 0.23 1.14
CA ASN A 60 6.87 -0.72 2.16
C ASN A 60 6.48 -2.16 1.83
N LEU A 61 5.27 -2.40 1.30
CA LEU A 61 4.87 -3.73 0.82
C LEU A 61 5.77 -4.22 -0.31
N ILE A 62 6.12 -3.36 -1.27
CA ILE A 62 7.05 -3.69 -2.36
C ILE A 62 8.45 -4.04 -1.80
N LYS A 63 8.95 -3.27 -0.83
CA LYS A 63 10.24 -3.55 -0.17
C LYS A 63 10.22 -4.90 0.55
N ILE A 64 9.16 -5.19 1.30
CA ILE A 64 8.98 -6.50 1.97
C ILE A 64 8.96 -7.61 0.93
N GLN A 65 8.22 -7.47 -0.17
CA GLN A 65 8.17 -8.48 -1.23
C GLN A 65 9.55 -8.74 -1.84
N LYS A 66 10.35 -7.69 -2.08
CA LYS A 66 11.74 -7.83 -2.56
C LYS A 66 12.60 -8.60 -1.57
N LEU A 67 12.50 -8.29 -0.27
CA LEU A 67 13.25 -8.98 0.78
C LEU A 67 12.86 -10.46 0.90
N LEU A 68 11.57 -10.78 0.84
CA LEU A 68 11.07 -12.17 0.88
C LEU A 68 11.59 -13.00 -0.30
N ASN A 69 11.80 -12.35 -1.44
CA ASN A 69 12.25 -12.98 -2.68
C ASN A 69 13.78 -12.86 -2.90
N ASP A 70 14.53 -12.18 -2.03
CA ASP A 70 16.00 -12.07 -2.14
C ASP A 70 16.65 -13.45 -1.82
N PRO A 71 17.39 -14.06 -2.77
CA PRO A 71 18.08 -15.32 -2.53
C PRO A 71 19.13 -15.25 -1.41
N ARG A 72 19.75 -14.08 -1.20
CA ARG A 72 20.80 -13.86 -0.20
C ARG A 72 20.24 -13.74 1.21
N ALA A 73 19.04 -13.21 1.38
CA ALA A 73 18.33 -13.20 2.66
C ALA A 73 18.07 -14.64 3.18
N ASN A 74 18.03 -15.63 2.29
CA ASN A 74 17.92 -17.04 2.65
C ASN A 74 19.26 -17.72 3.02
N LYS A 75 20.41 -17.07 2.78
CA LYS A 75 21.75 -17.65 3.04
C LYS A 75 22.37 -17.26 4.38
N ILE A 76 21.82 -16.25 5.08
CA ILE A 76 22.38 -15.76 6.36
C ILE A 76 21.77 -16.49 7.57
N GLY A 77 20.70 -17.28 7.37
CA GLY A 77 20.01 -18.03 8.42
C GLY A 77 20.04 -19.56 8.23
N GLY A 78 21.05 -20.09 7.53
CA GLY A 78 21.26 -21.52 7.30
C GLY A 78 22.63 -21.96 7.77
#